data_AF-A0A7S2U6T3-F1
#
_entry.id   AF-A0A7S2U6T3-F1
#
_cell.length_a   1.000
_cell.length_b   1.000
_cell.length_c   1.000
_cell.angle_alpha   90.00
_cell.angle_beta   90.00
_cell.angle_gamma   90.00
#
_symmetry.space_group_name_H-M   'P 1'
#
loop_
_entity.id
_entity.type
_entity.pdbx_description
1 polymer ?
#
loop_
_entity_poly.entity_id
_entity_poly.type
_entity_poly.pdbx_seq_one_letter_code
_entity_poly.pdbx_strand_id
1 'polypeptide(L)'
;MESPSSPLPSSAGEEPAAQYKPGSIRRVRLQNFLTYSDVEFFPGPRLNVVVGPNGTGKSTILCAICLGLGGQPPLLGRADDARLFIMHKKEVATIEIELVPFHGGQTHILKRVIDNNKGAEKGRGAGAS
;
A
#
# COMPACT_ATOMS: atom_id res chain seq x y z
N MET A 1 29.56 -2.21 -54.87
CA MET A 1 29.43 -1.33 -53.70
C MET A 1 27.98 -0.96 -53.59
N GLU A 2 27.21 -1.70 -52.79
CA GLU A 2 25.90 -1.24 -52.32
C GLU A 2 25.63 -1.95 -51.00
N SER A 3 25.39 -1.17 -49.97
CA SER A 3 25.28 -1.53 -48.56
C SER A 3 23.95 -2.28 -48.30
N PRO A 4 23.90 -3.26 -47.38
CA PRO A 4 22.62 -3.73 -46.87
C PRO A 4 22.02 -2.69 -45.92
N SER A 5 20.82 -2.22 -46.22
CA SER A 5 20.01 -1.36 -45.35
C SER A 5 19.60 -2.12 -44.08
N SER A 6 20.13 -1.71 -42.94
CA SER A 6 19.68 -2.16 -41.63
C SER A 6 18.23 -1.71 -41.37
N PRO A 7 17.37 -2.56 -40.79
CA PRO A 7 16.05 -2.12 -40.37
C PRO A 7 16.17 -1.13 -39.19
N LEU A 8 15.42 -0.03 -39.29
CA LEU A 8 15.27 0.98 -38.24
C LEU A 8 14.82 0.35 -36.92
N PRO A 9 15.34 0.79 -35.76
CA PRO A 9 14.77 0.44 -34.48
C PRO A 9 13.40 1.12 -34.32
N SER A 10 12.33 0.32 -34.30
CA SER A 10 10.99 0.74 -33.87
C SER A 10 11.04 1.13 -32.40
N SER A 11 11.42 2.37 -32.10
CA SER A 11 11.61 2.89 -30.74
C SER A 11 10.29 3.30 -30.10
N ALA A 12 9.41 2.34 -29.84
CA ALA A 12 8.54 2.39 -28.67
C ALA A 12 9.09 1.31 -27.74
N GLY A 13 9.84 1.73 -26.72
CA GLY A 13 10.43 0.83 -25.74
C GLY A 13 9.34 0.11 -24.97
N GLU A 14 8.92 -1.04 -25.47
CA GLU A 14 8.25 -2.06 -24.68
C GLU A 14 9.33 -2.68 -23.77
N GLU A 15 9.73 -1.92 -22.74
CA GLU A 15 10.37 -2.51 -21.56
C GLU A 15 9.53 -3.73 -21.17
N PRO A 16 10.10 -4.95 -21.06
CA PRO A 16 9.32 -6.10 -20.64
C PRO A 16 8.62 -5.70 -19.35
N ALA A 17 7.28 -5.66 -19.39
CA ALA A 17 6.45 -5.12 -18.32
C ALA A 17 6.99 -5.62 -16.98
N ALA A 18 7.65 -4.73 -16.24
CA ALA A 18 8.57 -5.16 -15.19
C ALA A 18 7.84 -6.14 -14.27
N GLN A 19 8.33 -7.38 -14.20
CA GLN A 19 7.59 -8.41 -13.50
C GLN A 19 7.59 -8.09 -12.02
N TYR A 20 6.41 -8.09 -11.40
CA TYR A 20 6.34 -7.92 -9.95
C TYR A 20 7.13 -9.04 -9.27
N LYS A 21 8.01 -8.66 -8.35
CA LYS A 21 8.69 -9.65 -7.52
C LYS A 21 7.70 -10.26 -6.52
N PRO A 22 7.86 -11.54 -6.14
CA PRO A 22 7.15 -12.10 -5.01
C PRO A 22 7.14 -11.20 -3.76
N GLY A 23 5.98 -11.08 -3.12
CA GLY A 23 5.78 -10.19 -1.98
C GLY A 23 5.60 -8.70 -2.31
N SER A 24 5.66 -8.31 -3.59
CA SER A 24 5.37 -6.92 -3.99
C SER A 24 3.90 -6.59 -3.76
N ILE A 25 3.63 -5.33 -3.39
CA ILE A 25 2.27 -4.82 -3.27
C ILE A 25 1.68 -4.58 -4.66
N ARG A 26 0.61 -5.31 -5.00
CA ARG A 26 -0.12 -5.18 -6.27
C ARG A 26 -1.24 -4.16 -6.19
N ARG A 27 -1.91 -4.09 -5.04
CA ARG A 27 -3.08 -3.26 -4.82
C ARG A 27 -3.15 -2.83 -3.36
N VAL A 28 -3.57 -1.58 -3.14
CA VAL A 28 -3.91 -1.06 -1.82
C VAL A 28 -5.26 -0.38 -1.92
N ARG A 29 -6.24 -0.80 -1.12
CA ARG A 29 -7.54 -0.13 -1.03
C ARG A 29 -7.78 0.36 0.39
N LEU A 30 -8.18 1.62 0.50
CA LEU A 30 -8.50 2.26 1.76
C LEU A 30 -9.97 2.67 1.75
N GLN A 31 -10.68 2.39 2.83
CA GLN A 31 -12.06 2.83 3.03
C GLN A 31 -12.19 3.52 4.38
N ASN A 32 -12.81 4.70 4.39
CA ASN A 32 -13.02 5.54 5.57
C ASN A 32 -11.74 5.71 6.41
N PHE A 33 -10.58 5.86 5.77
CA PHE A 33 -9.28 5.93 6.43
C PHE A 33 -8.75 7.36 6.39
N LEU A 34 -8.76 8.05 7.52
CA LEU A 34 -8.38 9.46 7.67
C LEU A 34 -9.05 10.37 6.63
N THR A 35 -8.30 10.83 5.63
CA THR A 35 -8.77 11.73 4.57
C THR A 35 -9.35 10.99 3.36
N TYR A 36 -9.23 9.66 3.32
CA TYR A 36 -9.67 8.83 2.20
C TYR A 36 -11.01 8.15 2.51
N SER A 37 -12.06 8.49 1.75
CA SER A 37 -13.37 7.87 1.88
C SER A 37 -13.43 6.47 1.25
N ASP A 38 -12.97 6.34 0.00
CA ASP A 38 -12.76 5.08 -0.71
C ASP A 38 -11.75 5.38 -1.82
N VAL A 39 -10.60 4.70 -1.81
CA VAL A 39 -9.56 4.87 -2.82
C VAL A 39 -8.84 3.55 -3.03
N GLU A 40 -8.40 3.34 -4.26
CA GLU A 40 -7.62 2.17 -4.65
C GLU A 40 -6.39 2.60 -5.44
N PHE A 41 -5.24 2.00 -5.09
CA PHE A 41 -3.94 2.26 -5.69
C PHE A 41 -3.41 0.96 -6.28
N PHE A 42 -2.78 1.04 -7.45
CA PHE A 42 -2.09 -0.07 -8.11
C PHE A 42 -0.61 0.33 -8.32
N PRO A 43 0.23 0.16 -7.29
CA PRO A 43 1.65 0.47 -7.41
C PRO A 43 2.29 -0.40 -8.49
N GLY A 44 3.21 0.17 -9.26
CA GLY A 44 4.04 -0.56 -10.20
C GLY A 44 5.09 -1.46 -9.53
N PRO A 45 5.75 -2.31 -10.31
CA PRO A 45 6.66 -3.37 -9.85
C PRO A 45 8.03 -2.89 -9.34
N ARG A 46 8.39 -1.64 -9.63
CA ARG A 46 9.71 -1.04 -9.33
C ARG A 46 9.53 0.13 -8.36
N LEU A 47 9.91 1.34 -8.79
CA LEU A 47 9.80 2.55 -7.99
C LEU A 47 8.41 3.17 -8.16
N ASN A 48 7.76 3.45 -7.04
CA ASN A 48 6.53 4.22 -6.97
C ASN A 48 6.80 5.52 -6.22
N VAL A 49 6.34 6.65 -6.76
CA VAL A 49 6.50 7.95 -6.14
C VAL A 49 5.12 8.56 -5.89
N VAL A 50 4.82 8.87 -4.62
CA VAL A 50 3.58 9.55 -4.22
C VAL A 50 3.88 11.04 -4.11
N VAL A 51 3.29 11.85 -4.98
CA VAL A 51 3.48 13.30 -5.04
C VAL A 51 2.15 14.02 -4.80
N GLY A 52 2.21 15.17 -4.15
CA GLY A 52 1.05 16.02 -3.92
C GLY A 52 1.34 17.17 -2.95
N PRO A 53 0.48 18.20 -2.91
CA PRO A 53 0.60 19.34 -2.00
C PRO A 53 0.71 18.92 -0.52
N ASN A 54 1.19 19.83 0.33
CA ASN A 54 1.24 19.58 1.77
C ASN A 54 -0.19 19.45 2.34
N GLY A 55 -0.38 18.53 3.29
CA GLY A 55 -1.68 18.26 3.90
C GLY A 55 -2.61 17.30 3.13
N THR A 56 -2.25 16.82 1.94
CA THR A 56 -3.12 15.92 1.13
C THR A 56 -3.15 14.46 1.58
N GLY A 57 -2.44 14.09 2.64
CA GLY A 57 -2.43 12.71 3.14
C GLY A 57 -1.47 11.76 2.42
N LYS A 58 -0.32 12.24 1.92
CA LYS A 58 0.75 11.37 1.38
C LYS A 58 1.28 10.39 2.44
N SER A 59 1.64 10.92 3.61
CA SER A 59 2.09 10.11 4.75
C SER A 59 0.99 9.16 5.24
N THR A 60 -0.29 9.53 5.07
CA THR A 60 -1.42 8.66 5.38
C THR A 60 -1.41 7.37 4.56
N ILE A 61 -1.01 7.42 3.27
CA ILE A 61 -0.89 6.21 2.45
C ILE A 61 0.19 5.27 3.02
N LEU A 62 1.34 5.83 3.41
CA LEU A 62 2.41 5.04 4.04
C LEU A 62 1.93 4.42 5.36
N CYS A 63 1.26 5.20 6.21
CA CYS A 63 0.68 4.69 7.44
C CYS A 63 -0.30 3.53 7.20
N ALA A 64 -1.13 3.64 6.16
CA ALA A 64 -2.08 2.59 5.81
C ALA A 64 -1.36 1.30 5.38
N ILE A 65 -0.31 1.41 4.57
CA ILE A 65 0.51 0.25 4.15
C ILE A 65 1.13 -0.41 5.38
N CYS A 66 1.76 0.37 6.26
CA CYS A 66 2.35 -0.16 7.48
C CYS A 66 1.30 -0.86 8.35
N LEU A 67 0.15 -0.23 8.60
CA LEU A 67 -0.93 -0.83 9.41
C LEU A 67 -1.51 -2.07 8.75
N GLY A 68 -1.77 -2.06 7.44
CA GLY A 68 -2.36 -3.18 6.72
C GLY A 68 -1.44 -4.41 6.67
N LEU A 69 -0.13 -4.21 6.69
CA LEU A 69 0.87 -5.29 6.78
C LEU A 69 1.17 -5.75 8.22
N GLY A 70 0.47 -5.24 9.22
CA GLY A 70 0.63 -5.65 10.62
C GLY A 70 1.53 -4.73 11.48
N GLY A 71 1.95 -3.58 10.95
CA GLY A 71 2.64 -2.54 11.70
C GLY A 71 1.79 -1.98 12.85
N GLN A 72 2.47 -1.46 13.88
CA GLN A 72 1.81 -0.92 15.08
C GLN A 72 1.61 0.60 14.99
N PRO A 73 0.50 1.15 15.54
CA PRO A 73 0.23 2.58 15.58
C PRO A 73 1.37 3.48 16.13
N PRO A 74 2.11 3.10 17.20
CA PRO A 74 3.17 3.93 17.76
C PRO A 74 4.32 4.20 16.77
N LEU A 75 4.56 3.27 15.84
CA LEU A 75 5.58 3.40 14.81
C LEU A 75 5.25 4.49 13.77
N LEU A 76 4.01 4.99 13.78
CA LEU A 76 3.50 5.98 12.84
C LEU A 76 3.36 7.37 13.46
N GLY A 77 3.89 7.59 14.67
CA GLY A 77 3.89 8.87 15.36
C GLY A 77 2.49 9.37 15.75
N ARG A 78 1.48 8.51 15.70
CA ARG A 78 0.14 8.76 16.22
C ARG A 78 -0.07 7.86 17.44
N ALA A 79 -0.87 8.35 18.40
CA ALA A 79 -1.04 7.73 19.71
C ALA A 79 -1.34 6.21 19.62
N ASP A 80 -1.22 5.52 20.75
CA ASP A 80 -1.39 4.06 20.90
C ASP A 80 -2.76 3.49 20.45
N ASP A 81 -3.63 4.33 19.87
CA ASP A 81 -4.97 4.00 19.44
C ASP A 81 -5.11 4.00 17.91
N ALA A 82 -5.33 2.81 17.35
CA ALA A 82 -5.61 2.62 15.92
C ALA A 82 -6.89 3.36 15.47
N ARG A 83 -7.83 3.67 16.37
CA ARG A 83 -9.08 4.38 16.04
C ARG A 83 -8.85 5.78 15.52
N LEU A 84 -7.72 6.40 15.83
CA LEU A 84 -7.33 7.71 15.29
C LEU A 84 -7.14 7.70 13.77
N PHE A 85 -7.08 6.52 13.14
CA PHE A 85 -7.00 6.38 11.69
C PHE A 85 -8.36 6.27 11.01
N ILE A 86 -9.46 6.21 11.78
CA ILE A 86 -10.81 6.23 11.22
C ILE A 86 -11.15 7.64 10.74
N MET A 87 -11.70 7.74 9.54
CA MET A 87 -12.18 9.00 8.98
C MET A 87 -13.21 9.64 9.93
N HIS A 88 -13.17 10.97 10.05
CA HIS A 88 -14.11 11.70 10.90
C HIS A 88 -15.57 11.34 10.56
N LYS A 89 -16.38 11.14 11.62
CA LYS A 89 -17.80 10.74 11.54
C LYS A 89 -18.03 9.34 10.93
N LYS A 90 -17.01 8.48 10.90
CA LYS A 90 -17.13 7.06 10.55
C LYS A 90 -16.80 6.21 11.77
N GLU A 91 -17.35 5.00 11.79
CA GLU A 91 -17.17 4.05 12.90
C GLU A 91 -16.16 2.95 12.57
N VAL A 92 -15.94 2.70 11.28
CA VAL A 92 -15.07 1.63 10.79
C VAL A 92 -14.22 2.15 9.65
N ALA A 93 -12.93 1.82 9.69
CA ALA A 93 -11.99 1.98 8.60
C ALA A 93 -11.45 0.63 8.14
N THR A 94 -11.22 0.47 6.84
CA THR A 94 -10.68 -0.77 6.26
C THR A 94 -9.47 -0.47 5.40
N ILE A 95 -8.43 -1.30 5.58
CA ILE A 95 -7.25 -1.35 4.73
C ILE A 95 -7.21 -2.73 4.10
N GLU A 96 -7.09 -2.80 2.78
CA GLU A 96 -6.82 -4.04 2.05
C GLU A 96 -5.54 -3.90 1.26
N ILE A 97 -4.63 -4.86 1.42
CA ILE A 97 -3.36 -4.91 0.70
C ILE A 97 -3.26 -6.27 0.03
N GLU A 98 -3.03 -6.23 -1.26
CA GLU A 98 -2.83 -7.41 -2.06
C GLU A 98 -1.37 -7.59 -2.41
N LEU A 99 -0.84 -8.79 -2.12
CA LEU A 99 0.54 -9.14 -2.34
C LEU A 99 0.67 -10.17 -3.47
N VAL A 100 1.72 -9.97 -4.26
CA VAL A 100 2.10 -10.90 -5.33
C VAL A 100 2.57 -12.21 -4.72
N PRO A 101 2.06 -13.36 -5.17
CA PRO A 101 2.40 -14.66 -4.59
C PRO A 101 3.89 -14.99 -4.73
N PHE A 102 4.40 -15.76 -3.77
CA PHE A 102 5.67 -16.48 -3.93
C PHE A 102 5.46 -17.70 -4.83
N HIS A 103 6.37 -17.88 -5.81
CA HIS A 103 6.38 -18.92 -6.86
C HIS A 103 5.29 -19.99 -6.78
N GLY A 104 4.31 -19.94 -7.69
CA GLY A 104 3.23 -20.93 -7.79
C GLY A 104 2.18 -20.90 -6.66
N GLY A 105 2.30 -19.96 -5.72
CA GLY A 105 1.39 -19.79 -4.60
C GLY A 105 0.11 -18.99 -4.91
N GLN A 106 -0.76 -18.91 -3.92
CA GLN A 106 -2.01 -18.15 -3.97
C GLN A 106 -1.76 -16.66 -3.71
N THR A 107 -2.48 -15.78 -4.39
CA THR A 107 -2.49 -14.34 -4.10
C THR A 107 -2.98 -14.08 -2.67
N HIS A 108 -2.20 -13.32 -1.90
CA HIS A 108 -2.55 -12.99 -0.52
C HIS A 108 -3.23 -11.63 -0.45
N ILE A 109 -4.41 -11.57 0.16
CA ILE A 109 -5.12 -10.32 0.47
C ILE A 109 -5.14 -10.16 1.98
N LEU A 110 -4.35 -9.20 2.47
CA LEU A 110 -4.32 -8.81 3.87
C LEU A 110 -5.36 -7.73 4.10
N LYS A 111 -6.32 -8.01 4.99
CA LYS A 111 -7.38 -7.08 5.35
C LYS A 111 -7.28 -6.71 6.81
N ARG A 112 -7.15 -5.42 7.09
CA ARG A 112 -7.22 -4.87 8.44
C ARG A 112 -8.47 -4.01 8.58
N VAL A 113 -9.27 -4.31 9.59
CA VAL A 113 -10.47 -3.55 9.95
C VAL A 113 -10.23 -2.88 11.29
N ILE A 114 -10.38 -1.56 11.32
CA ILE A 114 -10.28 -0.74 12.53
C ILE A 114 -11.69 -0.32 12.88
N ASP A 115 -12.13 -0.68 14.07
CA ASP A 115 -13.51 -0.45 14.54
C ASP A 115 -13.46 0.39 15.83
N ASN A 116 -14.24 1.46 15.86
CA ASN A 116 -14.31 2.37 17.00
C ASN A 116 -15.00 1.73 18.22
N ASN A 117 -15.89 0.77 17.99
CA ASN A 117 -16.71 0.13 19.02
C ASN A 117 -16.05 -1.11 19.63
N LYS A 118 -15.04 -1.69 18.97
CA LYS A 118 -14.23 -2.77 19.56
C LYS A 118 -13.15 -2.18 20.48
N GLY A 119 -13.10 -2.64 21.73
CA GLY A 119 -12.12 -2.20 22.75
C GLY A 119 -10.71 -2.07 22.18
N ALA A 120 -9.98 -1.01 22.55
CA ALA A 120 -8.68 -0.67 21.98
C ALA A 120 -7.81 -1.93 21.87
N GLU A 121 -7.39 -2.26 20.65
CA GLU A 121 -6.51 -3.39 20.38
C GLU A 121 -5.18 -3.09 21.07
N LYS A 122 -5.06 -3.52 22.34
CA LYS A 122 -3.88 -3.31 23.16
C LYS A 122 -2.74 -4.05 22.46
N GLY A 123 -1.88 -3.29 21.77
CA GLY A 123 -0.69 -3.81 21.14
C GLY A 123 0.06 -4.65 22.17
N ARG A 124 0.21 -5.95 21.90
CA ARG A 124 1.05 -6.81 22.72
C ARG A 124 2.49 -6.35 22.50
N GLY A 125 2.94 -5.40 23.31
CA GLY A 125 4.34 -5.02 23.44
C GLY A 125 5.08 -6.16 24.11
N ALA A 126 5.69 -7.04 23.30
CA ALA A 126 6.87 -7.73 23.76
C ALA A 126 8.01 -6.71 23.67
N GLY A 127 8.43 -6.19 24.83
CA GLY A 127 9.65 -5.41 24.93
C GLY A 127 10.81 -6.26 24.43
N ALA A 128 11.54 -5.76 23.45
CA ALA A 128 12.89 -6.22 23.20
C ALA A 128 13.81 -5.36 24.08
N SER A 129 14.18 -5.93 25.23
CA SER A 129 15.37 -5.50 25.99
C SER A 129 16.63 -5.98 25.29
#